data_AF-A0A7J8GCF8-F1
#
_entry.id   AF-A0A7J8GCF8-F1
#
_cell.length_a   1.000
_cell.length_b   1.000
_cell.length_c   1.000
_cell.angle_alpha   90.00
_cell.angle_beta   90.00
_cell.angle_gamma   90.00
#
_symmetry.space_group_name_H-M   'P 1'
#
loop_
_entity.id
_entity.type
_entity.pdbx_description
1 polymer ?
#
loop_
_entity_poly.entity_id
_entity_poly.type
_entity_poly.pdbx_seq_one_letter_code
_entity_poly.pdbx_strand_id
1 'polypeptide(L)'
;MAAPAVKSVRGWPGLALGLQSAVRRLPGLTQVRWSRYGPEYRDPQIDKEYYRKPLAELTEEEKFDRELRKTQLIKAAPAMKTSSVFEDPLISKFTNMMMKGGNKVLARSLMTQTLEAVKRKQFEKYHAASAEERETIERNPYTIFHQALKNCEPVIGLVPILKGGHFYQVSG
;
A
#
# COMPACT_ATOMS: atom_id res chain seq x y z
N MET A 1 -64.76 17.27 -31.58
CA MET A 1 -65.82 17.90 -30.75
C MET A 1 -66.14 16.96 -29.61
N ALA A 2 -66.35 17.30 -28.34
CA ALA A 2 -66.19 18.50 -27.54
C ALA A 2 -66.15 17.98 -26.08
N ALA A 3 -65.43 18.67 -25.19
CA ALA A 3 -65.40 18.35 -23.76
C ALA A 3 -66.77 18.55 -23.09
N PRO A 4 -66.92 18.04 -21.86
CA PRO A 4 -67.45 18.89 -20.81
C PRO A 4 -66.52 18.95 -19.59
N ALA A 5 -66.54 20.12 -18.96
CA ALA A 5 -65.71 20.51 -17.84
C ALA A 5 -66.49 20.52 -16.51
N VAL A 6 -65.72 20.70 -15.43
CA VAL A 6 -66.08 21.20 -14.08
C VAL A 6 -66.71 20.12 -13.17
N LYS A 7 -66.17 19.79 -11.98
CA LYS A 7 -65.98 20.68 -10.82
C LYS A 7 -64.83 20.27 -9.90
N SER A 8 -64.25 21.31 -9.31
CA SER A 8 -63.20 21.33 -8.31
C SER A 8 -63.68 20.89 -6.92
N VAL A 9 -62.81 20.22 -6.17
CA VAL A 9 -62.76 20.33 -4.70
C VAL A 9 -61.30 20.49 -4.28
N ARG A 10 -61.08 21.51 -3.46
CA ARG A 10 -59.80 21.94 -2.87
C ARG A 10 -59.36 20.98 -1.78
N GLY A 11 -58.06 20.69 -1.72
CA GLY A 11 -57.37 20.19 -0.54
C GLY A 11 -55.88 20.49 -0.69
N TRP A 12 -55.35 21.35 0.18
CA TRP A 12 -53.99 21.89 0.12
C TRP A 12 -52.87 20.84 0.24
N PRO A 13 -51.66 21.16 -0.26
CA PRO A 13 -50.53 20.24 -0.30
C PRO A 13 -49.85 20.15 1.07
N GLY A 14 -49.65 18.93 1.55
CA GLY A 14 -48.72 18.68 2.65
C GLY A 14 -47.30 19.01 2.18
N LEU A 15 -46.78 20.14 2.64
CA LEU A 15 -45.37 20.53 2.55
C LEU A 15 -44.55 19.47 3.30
N ALA A 16 -44.09 18.44 2.58
CA ALA A 16 -42.98 17.63 3.04
C ALA A 16 -41.72 18.50 2.93
N LEU A 17 -41.38 19.18 4.04
CA LEU A 17 -40.08 19.78 4.25
C LEU A 17 -39.04 18.65 4.23
N GLY A 18 -38.64 18.27 3.03
CA GLY A 18 -37.45 17.47 2.80
C GLY A 18 -36.28 18.28 3.34
N LEU A 19 -35.85 17.94 4.55
CA LEU A 19 -34.59 18.37 5.12
C LEU A 19 -33.50 17.72 4.25
N GLN A 20 -33.25 18.31 3.08
CA GLN A 20 -32.02 18.03 2.36
C GLN A 20 -30.93 18.41 3.33
N SER A 21 -30.28 17.41 3.91
CA SER A 21 -29.06 17.57 4.66
C SER A 21 -28.04 18.18 3.71
N ALA A 22 -28.04 19.50 3.65
CA ALA A 22 -26.98 20.27 3.07
C ALA A 22 -25.77 19.99 3.95
N VAL A 23 -25.03 18.94 3.59
CA VAL A 23 -23.65 18.75 4.02
C VAL A 23 -22.95 20.00 3.52
N ARG A 24 -22.90 21.02 4.36
CA ARG A 24 -22.08 22.20 4.18
C ARG A 24 -20.67 21.66 3.97
N ARG A 25 -20.25 21.57 2.70
CA ARG A 25 -18.86 21.32 2.36
C ARG A 25 -18.11 22.54 2.87
N LEU A 26 -17.63 22.46 4.10
CA LEU A 26 -16.72 23.45 4.65
C LEU A 26 -15.48 23.45 3.74
N PRO A 27 -15.22 24.54 2.99
CA PRO A 27 -14.01 24.64 2.21
C PRO A 27 -12.85 24.70 3.20
N GLY A 28 -12.07 23.61 3.26
CA GLY A 28 -11.02 23.39 4.27
C GLY A 28 -10.95 21.95 4.79
N LEU A 29 -12.04 21.18 4.68
CA LEU A 29 -12.07 19.75 5.07
C LEU A 29 -11.72 18.80 3.93
N THR A 30 -11.76 19.27 2.69
CA THR A 30 -11.21 18.54 1.54
C THR A 30 -9.71 18.78 1.50
N GLN A 31 -8.94 17.76 1.87
CA GLN A 31 -7.50 17.74 1.64
C GLN A 31 -7.26 17.99 0.14
N VAL A 32 -6.84 19.20 -0.20
CA VAL A 32 -6.32 19.52 -1.52
C VAL A 32 -5.11 18.59 -1.73
N ARG A 33 -4.94 18.12 -2.96
CA ARG A 33 -3.99 17.10 -3.48
C ARG A 33 -2.48 17.35 -3.20
N TRP A 34 -2.11 17.96 -2.08
CA TRP A 34 -0.77 18.37 -1.71
C TRP A 34 -0.30 17.68 -0.42
N SER A 35 1.02 17.56 -0.26
CA SER A 35 1.64 17.13 0.99
C SER A 35 1.46 18.20 2.07
N ARG A 36 1.14 17.79 3.31
CA ARG A 36 1.11 18.70 4.46
C ARG A 36 2.51 19.12 4.93
N TYR A 37 3.50 18.26 4.70
CA TYR A 37 4.90 18.56 4.98
C TYR A 37 5.49 19.45 3.87
N GLY A 38 6.26 20.47 4.26
CA GLY A 38 7.04 21.30 3.35
C GLY A 38 8.25 20.57 2.76
N PRO A 39 8.92 21.13 1.75
CA PRO A 39 10.06 20.50 1.07
C PRO A 39 11.28 20.32 1.97
N GLU A 40 11.37 21.10 3.05
CA GLU A 40 12.45 21.03 4.05
C GLU A 40 12.41 19.75 4.90
N TYR A 41 11.25 19.10 4.99
CA TYR A 41 11.06 17.93 5.83
C TYR A 41 11.72 16.69 5.22
N ARG A 42 12.62 16.06 5.98
CA ARG A 42 13.22 14.78 5.62
C ARG A 42 12.38 13.60 6.08
N ASP A 43 12.49 12.50 5.34
CA ASP A 43 11.84 11.26 5.73
C ASP A 43 12.53 10.64 6.96
N PRO A 44 11.76 10.00 7.86
CA PRO A 44 12.30 9.41 9.07
C PRO A 44 13.10 8.15 8.76
N GLN A 45 14.26 7.99 9.41
CA GLN A 45 15.01 6.73 9.41
C GLN A 45 14.45 5.83 10.51
N ILE A 46 13.92 4.66 10.13
CA ILE A 46 13.24 3.74 11.05
C ILE A 46 14.20 2.64 11.52
N ASP A 47 15.24 2.34 10.73
CA ASP A 47 16.16 1.23 11.00
C ASP A 47 17.00 1.48 12.24
N LYS A 48 16.86 0.58 13.23
CA LYS A 48 17.58 0.69 14.49
C LYS A 48 19.08 0.48 14.33
N GLU A 49 19.47 -0.38 13.41
CA GLU A 49 20.86 -0.73 13.12
C GLU A 49 21.65 0.48 12.64
N TYR A 50 21.03 1.37 11.86
CA TYR A 50 21.64 2.62 11.43
C TYR A 50 22.19 3.41 12.63
N TYR A 51 21.39 3.61 13.67
CA TYR A 51 21.80 4.38 14.84
C TYR A 51 22.80 3.67 15.76
N ARG A 52 22.84 2.33 15.72
CA ARG A 52 23.74 1.53 16.56
C ARG A 52 25.17 1.45 16.04
N LYS A 53 25.43 1.84 14.79
CA LYS A 53 26.79 1.86 14.22
C LYS A 53 27.71 2.78 15.04
N PRO A 54 28.87 2.28 15.52
CA PRO A 54 29.83 3.05 16.31
C PRO A 54 30.55 4.10 15.45
N LEU A 55 30.93 5.23 16.06
CA LEU A 55 31.59 6.37 15.40
C LEU A 55 32.89 6.02 14.65
N ALA A 56 33.56 4.95 15.06
CA ALA A 56 34.79 4.47 14.43
C ALA A 56 34.55 3.87 13.04
N GLU A 57 33.37 3.28 12.79
CA GLU A 57 33.01 2.64 11.52
C GLU A 57 32.36 3.61 10.52
N LEU A 58 32.03 4.83 10.98
CA LEU A 58 31.34 5.83 10.19
C LEU A 58 32.32 6.60 9.30
N THR A 59 31.95 6.73 8.03
CA THR A 59 32.64 7.61 7.08
C THR A 59 32.43 9.08 7.47
N GLU A 60 33.29 9.97 6.98
CA GLU A 60 33.18 11.42 7.24
C GLU A 60 31.85 11.98 6.72
N GLU A 61 31.40 11.50 5.57
CA GLU A 61 30.11 11.86 4.96
C GLU A 61 28.93 11.44 5.85
N GLU A 62 28.91 10.19 6.34
CA GLU A 62 27.84 9.71 7.20
C GLU A 62 27.82 10.42 8.56
N LYS A 63 28.98 10.86 9.06
CA LYS A 63 29.08 11.72 10.27
C LYS A 63 28.45 13.08 10.01
N PHE A 64 28.80 13.72 8.90
CA PHE A 64 28.24 15.00 8.48
C PHE A 64 26.72 14.92 8.31
N ASP A 65 26.22 13.88 7.64
CA ASP A 65 24.78 13.66 7.44
C ASP A 65 24.03 13.49 8.77
N ARG A 66 24.64 12.78 9.74
CA ARG A 66 24.06 12.64 11.08
C ARG A 66 23.99 13.95 11.83
N GLU A 67 25.00 14.80 11.70
CA GLU A 67 25.01 16.13 12.31
C GLU A 67 23.96 17.04 11.71
N LEU A 68 23.87 17.05 10.38
CA LEU A 68 22.88 17.80 9.62
C LEU A 68 21.44 17.34 9.94
N ARG A 69 21.21 16.04 10.17
CA ARG A 69 19.91 15.51 10.61
C ARG A 69 19.49 15.95 12.02
N LYS A 70 20.39 16.44 12.88
CA LYS A 70 20.03 16.91 14.24
C LYS A 70 19.24 18.22 14.21
N THR A 71 19.49 19.08 13.22
CA THR A 71 18.85 20.40 13.11
C THR A 71 17.69 20.41 12.12
N GLN A 72 17.66 19.45 11.18
CA GLN A 72 16.61 19.37 10.18
C GLN A 72 15.27 18.90 10.73
N LEU A 73 14.19 19.37 10.09
CA LEU A 73 12.83 18.91 10.36
C LEU A 73 12.63 17.50 9.79
N ILE A 74 12.14 16.58 10.61
CA ILE A 74 11.88 15.19 10.22
C ILE A 74 10.37 14.92 10.25
N LYS A 75 9.85 14.24 9.23
CA LYS A 75 8.43 13.85 9.17
C LYS A 75 8.11 12.81 10.25
N ALA A 76 6.85 12.75 10.65
CA ALA A 76 6.39 11.68 11.53
C ALA A 76 6.55 10.30 10.84
N ALA A 77 6.95 9.31 11.63
CA ALA A 77 7.03 7.93 11.16
C ALA A 77 5.63 7.44 10.70
N PRO A 78 5.53 6.78 9.54
CA PRO A 78 4.26 6.26 9.08
C PRO A 78 3.82 5.10 9.98
N ALA A 79 2.54 5.05 10.35
CA ALA A 79 1.98 4.01 11.22
C ALA A 79 2.16 2.56 10.70
N MET A 80 2.53 2.40 9.44
CA MET A 80 2.69 1.10 8.80
C MET A 80 4.09 0.53 8.87
N LYS A 81 5.12 1.38 8.93
CA LYS A 81 6.51 0.91 9.00
C LYS A 81 6.96 1.00 10.45
N THR A 82 7.47 -0.11 10.96
CA THR A 82 7.94 -0.22 12.34
C THR A 82 9.38 -0.71 12.34
N SER A 83 10.14 -0.42 13.39
CA SER A 83 11.50 -0.93 13.61
C SER A 83 11.55 -2.40 14.07
N SER A 84 10.49 -3.17 13.81
CA SER A 84 10.39 -4.58 14.16
C SER A 84 11.19 -5.42 13.17
N VAL A 85 11.89 -6.44 13.68
CA VAL A 85 12.66 -7.38 12.85
C VAL A 85 11.75 -8.26 11.98
N PHE A 86 10.47 -8.39 12.35
CA PHE A 86 9.49 -9.19 11.61
C PHE A 86 8.77 -8.43 10.49
N GLU A 87 8.97 -7.11 10.38
CA GLU A 87 8.36 -6.31 9.30
C GLU A 87 9.20 -6.47 8.03
N ASP A 88 8.61 -7.09 7.00
CA ASP A 88 9.20 -7.14 5.67
C ASP A 88 8.56 -6.06 4.76
N PRO A 89 9.33 -5.12 4.19
CA PRO A 89 8.81 -4.10 3.29
C PRO A 89 8.11 -4.67 2.05
N LEU A 90 8.52 -5.84 1.53
CA LEU A 90 7.90 -6.45 0.35
C LEU A 90 6.52 -7.02 0.68
N ILE A 91 6.38 -7.75 1.78
CA ILE A 91 5.07 -8.21 2.26
C ILE A 91 4.17 -7.03 2.61
N SER A 92 4.69 -5.99 3.25
CA SER A 92 3.93 -4.77 3.56
C SER A 92 3.40 -4.10 2.29
N LYS A 93 4.24 -4.00 1.24
CA LYS A 93 3.85 -3.47 -0.07
C LYS A 93 2.81 -4.35 -0.76
N PHE A 94 3.01 -5.65 -0.79
CA PHE A 94 2.07 -6.60 -1.39
C PHE A 94 0.70 -6.57 -0.68
N THR A 95 0.71 -6.49 0.66
CA THR A 95 -0.51 -6.34 1.46
C THR A 95 -1.25 -5.06 1.10
N ASN A 96 -0.54 -3.96 0.84
CA ASN A 96 -1.15 -2.71 0.39
C ASN A 96 -1.74 -2.81 -1.03
N MET A 97 -1.11 -3.58 -1.93
CA MET A 97 -1.62 -3.81 -3.29
C MET A 97 -2.88 -4.69 -3.29
N MET A 98 -2.97 -5.66 -2.37
CA MET A 98 -4.15 -6.52 -2.19
C MET A 98 -5.33 -5.78 -1.55
N MET A 99 -5.05 -4.74 -0.75
CA MET A 99 -6.05 -3.99 0.00
C MET A 99 -7.04 -3.28 -0.92
N LYS A 100 -8.34 -3.45 -0.64
CA LYS A 100 -9.43 -2.76 -1.33
C LYS A 100 -10.19 -1.86 -0.36
N GLY A 101 -10.58 -0.67 -0.82
CA GLY A 101 -11.41 0.27 -0.04
C GLY A 101 -10.79 0.72 1.29
N GLY A 102 -9.45 0.67 1.44
CA GLY A 102 -8.77 1.01 2.69
C GLY A 102 -8.90 -0.03 3.80
N ASN A 103 -9.50 -1.20 3.55
CA ASN A 103 -9.66 -2.24 4.56
C ASN A 103 -8.36 -3.03 4.77
N LYS A 104 -7.49 -2.49 5.62
CA LYS A 104 -6.18 -3.07 5.89
C LYS A 104 -6.21 -4.31 6.76
N VAL A 105 -7.17 -4.38 7.69
CA VAL A 105 -7.32 -5.51 8.60
C VAL A 105 -7.59 -6.78 7.81
N LEU A 106 -8.50 -6.71 6.83
CA LEU A 106 -8.79 -7.82 5.92
C LEU A 106 -7.58 -8.22 5.07
N ALA A 107 -6.90 -7.24 4.46
CA ALA A 107 -5.73 -7.53 3.63
C ALA A 107 -4.62 -8.24 4.43
N ARG A 108 -4.39 -7.79 5.68
CA ARG A 108 -3.42 -8.40 6.58
C ARG A 108 -3.85 -9.81 7.00
N SER A 109 -5.13 -10.04 7.30
CA SER A 109 -5.61 -11.37 7.66
C SER A 109 -5.47 -12.36 6.50
N LEU A 110 -5.80 -11.95 5.28
CA LEU A 110 -5.63 -12.77 4.08
C LEU A 110 -4.16 -13.11 3.81
N MET A 111 -3.26 -12.12 3.95
CA MET A 111 -1.82 -12.36 3.83
C MET A 111 -1.32 -13.36 4.88
N THR A 112 -1.77 -13.21 6.13
CA THR A 112 -1.40 -14.12 7.24
C THR A 112 -1.86 -15.54 6.96
N GLN A 113 -3.11 -15.71 6.52
CA GLN A 113 -3.68 -17.00 6.12
C GLN A 113 -2.92 -17.61 4.93
N THR A 114 -2.47 -16.79 3.99
CA THR A 114 -1.70 -17.25 2.83
C THR A 114 -0.33 -17.79 3.26
N LEU A 115 0.41 -17.05 4.07
CA LEU A 115 1.70 -17.49 4.60
C LEU A 115 1.55 -18.76 5.46
N GLU A 116 0.48 -18.83 6.25
CA GLU A 116 0.15 -20.02 7.03
C GLU A 116 -0.15 -21.23 6.14
N ALA A 117 -0.98 -21.06 5.10
CA ALA A 117 -1.31 -22.13 4.17
C ALA A 117 -0.09 -22.63 3.39
N VAL A 118 0.79 -21.72 2.95
CA VAL A 118 2.08 -22.09 2.32
C VAL A 118 2.91 -22.91 3.30
N LYS A 119 3.05 -22.46 4.54
CA LYS A 119 3.81 -23.18 5.55
C LYS A 119 3.22 -24.57 5.82
N ARG A 120 1.91 -24.69 6.05
CA ARG A 120 1.23 -25.98 6.28
C ARG A 120 1.45 -26.96 5.12
N LYS A 121 1.24 -26.52 3.88
CA LYS A 121 1.46 -27.35 2.68
C LYS A 121 2.91 -27.81 2.54
N GLN A 122 3.89 -26.95 2.83
CA GLN A 122 5.30 -27.35 2.79
C GLN A 122 5.65 -28.35 3.88
N PHE A 123 5.05 -28.24 5.07
CA PHE A 123 5.22 -29.23 6.13
C PHE A 123 4.58 -30.57 5.79
N GLU A 124 3.38 -30.57 5.22
CA GLU A 124 2.73 -31.80 4.71
C GLU A 124 3.62 -32.49 3.67
N LYS A 125 4.19 -31.73 2.72
CA LYS A 125 5.14 -32.23 1.73
C LYS A 125 6.42 -32.78 2.37
N TYR A 126 6.97 -32.07 3.34
CA TYR A 126 8.18 -32.50 4.06
C TYR A 126 7.98 -33.83 4.80
N HIS A 127 6.84 -34.01 5.46
CA HIS A 127 6.54 -35.25 6.19
C HIS A 127 6.28 -36.43 5.25
N ALA A 128 5.65 -36.18 4.10
CA ALA A 128 5.41 -37.21 3.08
C ALA A 128 6.67 -37.61 2.28
N ALA A 129 7.68 -36.74 2.23
CA ALA A 129 8.90 -36.96 1.43
C ALA A 129 9.89 -37.95 2.07
N SER A 130 10.76 -38.52 1.23
CA SER A 130 11.88 -39.38 1.64
C SER A 130 13.02 -38.56 2.29
N ALA A 131 13.99 -39.23 2.91
CA ALA A 131 15.07 -38.54 3.64
C ALA A 131 15.90 -37.59 2.76
N GLU A 132 16.15 -37.96 1.51
CA GLU A 132 16.93 -37.17 0.55
C GLU A 132 16.17 -35.92 0.08
N GLU A 133 14.88 -36.07 -0.21
CA GLU A 133 14.03 -34.97 -0.68
C GLU A 133 13.75 -33.93 0.42
N ARG A 134 13.74 -34.37 1.68
CA ARG A 134 13.52 -33.50 2.86
C ARG A 134 14.55 -32.40 2.99
N GLU A 135 15.80 -32.64 2.61
CA GLU A 135 16.87 -31.63 2.67
C GLU A 135 16.69 -30.54 1.60
N THR A 136 16.03 -30.86 0.50
CA THR A 136 15.79 -29.92 -0.61
C THR A 136 14.54 -29.05 -0.41
N ILE A 137 13.61 -29.49 0.45
CA ILE A 137 12.34 -28.77 0.65
C ILE A 137 12.51 -27.55 1.55
N GLU A 138 12.40 -26.37 0.94
CA GLU A 138 12.34 -25.11 1.68
C GLU A 138 10.98 -24.96 2.40
N ARG A 139 11.02 -24.67 3.71
CA ARG A 139 9.82 -24.61 4.57
C ARG A 139 9.48 -23.19 5.01
N ASN A 140 10.39 -22.23 4.80
CA ASN A 140 10.17 -20.85 5.20
C ASN A 140 9.25 -20.15 4.18
N PRO A 141 8.05 -19.69 4.58
CA PRO A 141 7.12 -19.07 3.64
C PRO A 141 7.65 -17.73 3.09
N TYR A 142 8.51 -17.03 3.82
CA TYR A 142 9.08 -15.76 3.37
C TYR A 142 10.05 -15.95 2.19
N THR A 143 10.99 -16.90 2.30
CA THR A 143 11.95 -17.20 1.22
C THR A 143 11.24 -17.69 -0.03
N ILE A 144 10.25 -18.56 0.12
CA ILE A 144 9.38 -19.02 -0.98
C ILE A 144 8.67 -17.83 -1.64
N PHE A 145 8.10 -16.92 -0.85
CA PHE A 145 7.43 -15.74 -1.37
C PHE A 145 8.38 -14.83 -2.16
N HIS A 146 9.55 -14.52 -1.62
CA HIS A 146 10.53 -13.69 -2.31
C HIS A 146 11.05 -14.36 -3.59
N GLN A 147 11.32 -15.66 -3.54
CA GLN A 147 11.79 -16.39 -4.71
C GLN A 147 10.70 -16.48 -5.78
N ALA A 148 9.45 -16.71 -5.39
CA ALA A 148 8.32 -16.72 -6.32
C ALA A 148 8.17 -15.37 -7.02
N LEU A 149 8.28 -14.25 -6.29
CA LEU A 149 8.22 -12.91 -6.89
C LEU A 149 9.37 -12.66 -7.87
N LYS A 150 10.61 -13.03 -7.50
CA LYS A 150 11.77 -12.90 -8.39
C LYS A 150 11.60 -13.73 -9.66
N ASN A 151 11.07 -14.94 -9.55
CA ASN A 151 10.82 -15.80 -10.71
C ASN A 151 9.71 -15.26 -11.62
N CYS A 152 8.77 -14.49 -11.08
CA CYS A 152 7.68 -13.86 -11.83
C CYS A 152 8.05 -12.47 -12.38
N GLU A 153 9.24 -11.95 -12.09
CA GLU A 153 9.66 -10.63 -12.54
C GLU A 153 10.02 -10.67 -14.04
N PRO A 154 9.33 -9.90 -14.91
CA PRO A 154 9.65 -9.88 -16.33
C PRO A 154 10.94 -9.10 -16.57
N VAL A 155 11.83 -9.65 -17.41
CA VAL A 155 13.12 -9.01 -17.74
C VAL A 155 12.96 -7.88 -18.75
N ILE A 156 11.98 -7.97 -19.65
CA ILE A 156 11.76 -6.98 -20.71
C ILE A 156 10.33 -6.44 -20.60
N GLY A 157 10.20 -5.11 -20.68
CA GLY A 157 8.92 -4.41 -20.79
C GLY A 157 8.69 -3.91 -22.22
N LEU A 158 7.43 -3.72 -22.60
CA LEU A 158 7.08 -3.04 -23.85
C LEU A 158 6.63 -1.61 -23.54
N VAL A 159 7.17 -0.65 -24.30
CA VAL A 159 6.77 0.75 -24.21
C VAL A 159 6.21 1.20 -25.56
N PRO A 160 4.98 1.75 -25.60
CA PRO A 160 4.43 2.30 -26.82
C PRO A 160 5.11 3.63 -27.17
N ILE A 161 5.76 3.69 -28.33
CA ILE A 161 6.35 4.91 -28.89
C ILE A 161 5.51 5.38 -30.06
N LEU A 162 5.00 6.61 -29.98
CA LEU A 162 4.29 7.25 -31.08
C LEU A 162 5.30 7.76 -32.11
N LYS A 163 5.24 7.24 -33.33
CA LYS A 163 6.06 7.73 -34.45
C LYS A 163 5.24 7.69 -35.74
N GLY A 164 5.16 8.82 -36.44
CA GLY A 164 4.41 8.91 -37.72
C GLY A 164 2.93 8.56 -37.59
N GLY A 165 2.28 8.89 -36.47
CA GLY A 165 0.86 8.60 -36.24
C GLY A 165 0.54 7.15 -35.80
N HIS A 166 1.54 6.29 -35.70
CA HIS A 166 1.39 4.91 -35.22
C HIS A 166 2.12 4.67 -33.90
N PHE A 167 1.57 3.79 -33.06
CA PHE A 167 2.22 3.35 -31.83
C PHE A 167 2.97 2.04 -32.07
N TYR A 168 4.28 2.06 -31.83
CA TYR A 168 5.13 0.88 -31.89
C TYR A 168 5.44 0.40 -30.48
N GLN A 169 5.25 -0.88 -30.22
CA GLN A 169 5.68 -1.51 -28.97
C GLN A 169 7.15 -1.85 -29.09
N VAL A 170 7.99 -1.06 -28.42
CA VAL A 170 9.44 -1.28 -28.41
C VAL A 170 9.82 -1.92 -27.09
N SER A 171 10.70 -2.92 -27.12
CA SER A 171 11.32 -3.48 -25.92
C SER A 171 12.17 -2.39 -25.25
N GLY A 172 11.75 -1.97 -24.05
CA GLY A 172 12.47 -1.03 -23.19
C GLY A 172 13.30 -1.71 -22.12
#